data_AF-A0A3N0DDY2-F1
#
_entry.id   AF-A0A3N0DDY2-F1
#
_cell.length_a   1.000
_cell.length_b   1.000
_cell.length_c   1.000
_cell.angle_alpha   90.00
_cell.angle_beta   90.00
_cell.angle_gamma   90.00
#
_symmetry.space_group_name_H-M   'P 1'
#
loop_
_entity.id
_entity.type
_entity.pdbx_description
1 polymer ?
#
loop_
_entity_poly.entity_id
_entity_poly.type
_entity_poly.pdbx_seq_one_letter_code
_entity_poly.pdbx_strand_id
1 'polypeptide(L)'
;MQRLLIGNDWSEELEEPAGSGWAVQRLLWFARDGDVLVLPVPPEEEFLSYVTSLTGTRRDSLHVAVPPPGRTGTGALTADRLTHPAFIAELRERTACRPVDEVFALWPDAAVAAVADALGCPGALEGHGFLTQSGGLLGSSKAVFRALAAGVGAPLPDGAVCADRRRAQEHVARLLDGGSPVILKQDYGSGSDGNEILSRTGAVDLRGARDVRVLPDRTAVSAYLAERWDWLTAGGRDRVVVERYHPGSRAYFAEFWISDAGVRLGGHGEMQYRPSPTPRSCPPRT
;
A
#
# COMPACT_ATOMS: atom_id res chain seq x y z
N MET A 1 -11.89 -26.40 3.61
CA MET A 1 -12.04 -25.18 2.79
C MET A 1 -10.66 -24.85 2.25
N GLN A 2 -10.51 -24.64 0.96
CA GLN A 2 -9.24 -24.34 0.31
C GLN A 2 -9.19 -22.86 -0.06
N ARG A 3 -8.20 -22.14 0.45
CA ARG A 3 -7.99 -20.72 0.14
C ARG A 3 -6.83 -20.57 -0.83
N LEU A 4 -6.92 -19.55 -1.67
CA LEU A 4 -5.83 -19.11 -2.53
C LEU A 4 -5.23 -17.83 -1.93
N LEU A 5 -3.98 -17.91 -1.49
CA LEU A 5 -3.25 -16.80 -0.91
C LEU A 5 -2.26 -16.24 -1.93
N ILE A 6 -2.32 -14.95 -2.24
CA ILE A 6 -1.49 -14.32 -3.26
C ILE A 6 -0.58 -13.27 -2.61
N GLY A 7 0.73 -13.52 -2.64
CA GLY A 7 1.76 -12.64 -2.13
C GLY A 7 2.17 -11.59 -3.15
N ASN A 8 1.22 -10.84 -3.69
CA ASN A 8 1.50 -9.75 -4.64
C ASN A 8 2.08 -8.52 -3.92
N ASP A 9 2.72 -7.65 -4.70
CA ASP A 9 3.37 -6.43 -4.23
C ASP A 9 2.49 -5.20 -4.55
N TRP A 10 3.04 -4.00 -4.38
CA TRP A 10 2.44 -2.75 -4.85
C TRP A 10 1.99 -2.84 -6.31
N SER A 11 0.86 -2.19 -6.62
CA SER A 11 0.22 -2.29 -7.93
C SER A 11 1.13 -1.84 -9.08
N GLU A 12 1.17 -2.69 -10.12
CA GLU A 12 1.88 -2.43 -11.37
C GLU A 12 1.28 -1.25 -12.15
N GLU A 13 0.00 -0.90 -11.89
CA GLU A 13 -0.65 0.28 -12.46
C GLU A 13 -0.05 1.60 -11.94
N LEU A 14 0.52 1.57 -10.72
CA LEU A 14 1.09 2.75 -10.07
C LEU A 14 2.59 2.87 -10.31
N GLU A 15 3.31 1.76 -10.19
CA GLU A 15 4.77 1.70 -10.30
C GLU A 15 5.24 0.33 -10.77
N GLU A 16 6.30 0.28 -11.57
CA GLU A 16 6.90 -1.00 -11.96
C GLU A 16 7.58 -1.66 -10.74
N PRO A 17 7.20 -2.88 -10.36
CA PRO A 17 7.71 -3.48 -9.13
C PRO A 17 9.17 -3.92 -9.30
N ALA A 18 10.03 -3.41 -8.42
CA ALA A 18 11.45 -3.79 -8.29
C ALA A 18 11.70 -4.71 -7.06
N GLY A 19 10.65 -5.35 -6.55
CA GLY A 19 10.69 -6.17 -5.33
C GLY A 19 11.66 -7.35 -5.45
N SER A 20 12.22 -7.79 -4.33
CA SER A 20 13.13 -8.95 -4.25
C SER A 20 12.44 -10.26 -3.87
N GLY A 21 11.12 -10.23 -3.69
CA GLY A 21 10.29 -11.37 -3.26
C GLY A 21 10.28 -11.62 -1.76
N TRP A 22 11.15 -10.98 -0.98
CA TRP A 22 11.29 -11.21 0.46
C TRP A 22 10.09 -10.70 1.27
N ALA A 23 9.68 -9.45 1.05
CA ALA A 23 8.66 -8.81 1.89
C ALA A 23 7.31 -9.55 1.82
N VAL A 24 6.97 -10.12 0.67
CA VAL A 24 5.71 -10.83 0.44
C VAL A 24 5.68 -12.24 1.05
N GLN A 25 6.82 -12.79 1.48
CA GLN A 25 6.84 -14.06 2.23
C GLN A 25 6.12 -13.95 3.59
N ARG A 26 5.81 -12.72 4.06
CA ARG A 26 4.90 -12.52 5.20
C ARG A 26 3.52 -13.17 4.99
N LEU A 27 3.15 -13.50 3.75
CA LEU A 27 1.94 -14.26 3.41
C LEU A 27 1.83 -15.59 4.19
N LEU A 28 2.97 -16.22 4.51
CA LEU A 28 3.00 -17.48 5.25
C LEU A 28 2.29 -17.41 6.61
N TRP A 29 2.29 -16.25 7.26
CA TRP A 29 1.63 -16.04 8.56
C TRP A 29 0.10 -16.10 8.48
N PHE A 30 -0.47 -16.00 7.28
CA PHE A 30 -1.91 -16.09 7.04
C PHE A 30 -2.36 -17.49 6.59
N ALA A 31 -1.42 -18.41 6.37
CA ALA A 31 -1.69 -19.74 5.84
C ALA A 31 -2.38 -20.64 6.87
N ARG A 32 -3.40 -21.37 6.42
CA ARG A 32 -4.12 -22.40 7.16
C ARG A 32 -4.02 -23.73 6.42
N ASP A 33 -4.43 -24.81 7.07
CA ASP A 33 -4.35 -26.15 6.51
C ASP A 33 -5.05 -26.26 5.15
N GLY A 34 -4.31 -26.75 4.15
CA GLY A 34 -4.82 -26.98 2.79
C GLY A 34 -4.73 -25.79 1.85
N ASP A 35 -4.23 -24.63 2.30
CA ASP A 35 -4.10 -23.43 1.48
C ASP A 35 -3.07 -23.58 0.36
N VAL A 36 -3.33 -22.91 -0.77
CA VAL A 36 -2.37 -22.74 -1.88
C VAL A 36 -1.83 -21.33 -1.83
N LEU A 37 -0.51 -21.20 -1.83
CA LEU A 37 0.19 -19.93 -1.73
C LEU A 37 0.88 -19.61 -3.05
N VAL A 38 0.63 -18.43 -3.59
CA VAL A 38 1.30 -17.89 -4.76
C VAL A 38 2.35 -16.89 -4.30
N LEU A 39 3.61 -17.20 -4.56
CA LEU A 39 4.75 -16.35 -4.20
C LEU A 39 5.66 -16.11 -5.41
N PRO A 40 6.32 -14.95 -5.51
CA PRO A 40 7.21 -14.65 -6.64
C PRO A 40 8.50 -15.49 -6.62
N VAL A 41 8.96 -15.86 -5.42
CA VAL A 41 10.18 -16.63 -5.12
C VAL A 41 9.82 -17.68 -4.06
N PRO A 42 10.33 -18.93 -4.16
CA PRO A 42 10.07 -19.94 -3.14
C PRO A 42 10.67 -19.51 -1.77
N PRO A 43 9.95 -19.66 -0.66
CA PRO A 43 10.51 -19.44 0.67
C PRO A 43 11.48 -20.57 1.02
N GLU A 44 12.44 -20.28 1.89
CA GLU A 44 13.31 -21.31 2.48
C GLU A 44 12.48 -22.27 3.34
N GLU A 45 12.76 -23.58 3.26
CA GLU A 45 12.00 -24.59 3.99
C GLU A 45 12.12 -24.42 5.51
N GLU A 46 13.28 -23.96 6.00
CA GLU A 46 13.48 -23.65 7.43
C GLU A 46 12.54 -22.52 7.91
N PHE A 47 12.39 -21.46 7.10
CA PHE A 47 11.47 -20.37 7.42
C PHE A 47 10.01 -20.82 7.38
N LEU A 48 9.64 -21.62 6.37
CA LEU A 48 8.29 -22.16 6.24
C LEU A 48 7.93 -23.10 7.40
N SER A 49 8.86 -23.98 7.79
CA SER A 49 8.73 -24.86 8.96
C SER A 49 8.62 -24.05 10.26
N TYR A 50 9.45 -23.02 10.43
CA TYR A 50 9.39 -22.13 11.59
C TYR A 50 8.01 -21.45 11.73
N VAL A 51 7.51 -20.80 10.67
CA VAL A 51 6.22 -20.10 10.71
C VAL A 51 5.08 -21.07 10.98
N THR A 52 5.05 -22.21 10.27
CA THR A 52 3.98 -23.22 10.44
C THR A 52 4.00 -23.86 11.84
N SER A 53 5.17 -24.04 12.44
CA SER A 53 5.29 -24.51 13.84
C SER A 53 4.68 -23.54 14.85
N LEU A 54 4.72 -22.23 14.58
CA LEU A 54 4.15 -21.20 15.45
C LEU A 54 2.65 -20.98 15.24
N THR A 55 2.18 -21.07 13.99
CA THR A 55 0.76 -20.90 13.67
C THR A 55 -0.05 -22.18 13.92
N GLY A 56 0.62 -23.32 14.06
CA GLY A 56 -0.02 -24.64 14.19
C GLY A 56 -0.52 -25.22 12.86
N THR A 57 -0.22 -24.56 11.74
CA THR A 57 -0.59 -25.02 10.39
C THR A 57 0.24 -26.24 10.00
N ARG A 58 -0.39 -27.29 9.45
CA ARG A 58 0.31 -28.49 8.99
C ARG A 58 1.05 -28.21 7.68
N ARG A 59 2.38 -28.10 7.75
CA ARG A 59 3.27 -27.84 6.61
C ARG A 59 2.97 -28.69 5.37
N ASP A 60 2.78 -29.99 5.53
CA ASP A 60 2.55 -30.94 4.40
C ASP A 60 1.21 -30.75 3.71
N SER A 61 0.30 -29.98 4.30
CA SER A 61 -0.98 -29.61 3.67
C SER A 61 -0.89 -28.38 2.77
N LEU A 62 0.22 -27.64 2.82
CA LEU A 62 0.41 -26.42 2.06
C LEU A 62 1.05 -26.69 0.70
N HIS A 63 0.62 -25.92 -0.31
CA HIS A 63 1.24 -25.92 -1.62
C HIS A 63 1.72 -24.51 -1.96
N VAL A 64 3.02 -24.36 -2.22
CA VAL A 64 3.59 -23.12 -2.72
C VAL A 64 3.73 -23.24 -4.24
N ALA A 65 3.11 -22.33 -4.97
CA ALA A 65 3.17 -22.21 -6.42
C ALA A 65 3.94 -20.94 -6.78
N VAL A 66 4.91 -21.07 -7.68
CA VAL A 66 5.78 -19.97 -8.11
C VAL A 66 5.70 -19.86 -9.63
N PRO A 67 5.19 -18.74 -10.18
CA PRO A 67 5.07 -18.60 -11.62
C PRO A 67 6.46 -18.54 -12.29
N PRO A 68 6.55 -18.89 -13.59
CA PRO A 68 7.75 -18.62 -14.38
C PRO A 68 8.19 -17.15 -14.29
N PRO A 69 9.48 -16.83 -14.56
CA PRO A 69 9.95 -15.44 -14.61
C PRO A 69 9.13 -14.62 -15.62
N GLY A 70 8.86 -13.36 -15.29
CA GLY A 70 8.17 -12.41 -16.15
C GLY A 70 9.08 -11.33 -16.71
N ARG A 71 8.46 -10.27 -17.23
CA ARG A 71 9.14 -9.12 -17.85
C ARG A 71 10.12 -8.39 -16.92
N THR A 72 9.88 -8.38 -15.61
CA THR A 72 10.76 -7.78 -14.60
C THR A 72 11.56 -8.82 -13.80
N GLY A 73 11.59 -10.08 -14.26
CA GLY A 73 12.29 -11.18 -13.59
C GLY A 73 11.41 -11.95 -12.60
N THR A 74 11.96 -12.34 -11.45
CA THR A 74 11.31 -13.24 -10.48
C THR A 74 10.91 -12.56 -9.18
N GLY A 75 11.31 -11.30 -8.96
CA GLY A 75 11.21 -10.66 -7.65
C GLY A 75 9.81 -10.19 -7.24
N ALA A 76 8.87 -10.06 -8.19
CA ALA A 76 7.49 -9.66 -7.93
C ALA A 76 6.50 -10.46 -8.78
N LEU A 77 5.23 -10.52 -8.35
CA LEU A 77 4.14 -11.15 -9.09
C LEU A 77 3.51 -10.14 -10.04
N THR A 78 4.17 -9.89 -11.18
CA THR A 78 3.64 -9.05 -12.25
C THR A 78 2.45 -9.71 -12.96
N ALA A 79 1.63 -8.91 -13.64
CA ALA A 79 0.43 -9.38 -14.31
C ALA A 79 0.71 -10.50 -15.34
N ASP A 80 1.81 -10.39 -16.10
CA ASP A 80 2.24 -11.41 -17.07
C ASP A 80 2.62 -12.75 -16.41
N ARG A 81 3.20 -12.72 -15.21
CA ARG A 81 3.50 -13.95 -14.44
C ARG A 81 2.24 -14.60 -13.90
N LEU A 82 1.36 -13.80 -13.31
CA LEU A 82 0.12 -14.28 -12.69
C LEU A 82 -0.85 -14.88 -13.71
N THR A 83 -0.87 -14.34 -14.93
CA THR A 83 -1.76 -14.81 -16.01
C THR A 83 -1.09 -15.79 -16.97
N HIS A 84 0.15 -16.21 -16.69
CA HIS A 84 0.88 -17.14 -17.55
C HIS A 84 0.10 -18.46 -17.71
N PRO A 85 -0.20 -18.94 -18.94
CA PRO A 85 -1.08 -20.10 -19.15
C PRO A 85 -0.63 -21.38 -18.42
N ALA A 86 0.68 -21.66 -18.42
CA ALA A 86 1.21 -22.83 -17.71
C ALA A 86 1.09 -22.71 -16.18
N PHE A 87 1.16 -21.49 -15.65
CA PHE A 87 1.02 -21.25 -14.21
C PHE A 87 -0.45 -21.39 -13.79
N ILE A 88 -1.39 -20.85 -14.57
CA ILE A 88 -2.82 -21.06 -14.35
C ILE A 88 -3.18 -22.55 -14.42
N ALA A 89 -2.60 -23.30 -15.36
CA ALA A 89 -2.78 -24.75 -15.43
C ALA A 89 -2.26 -25.45 -14.15
N GLU A 90 -1.06 -25.11 -13.68
CA GLU A 90 -0.52 -25.62 -12.43
C GLU A 90 -1.46 -25.30 -11.25
N LEU A 91 -1.94 -24.06 -11.12
CA LEU A 91 -2.85 -23.69 -10.03
C LEU A 91 -4.14 -24.51 -10.06
N ARG A 92 -4.71 -24.79 -11.24
CA ARG A 92 -5.90 -25.66 -11.36
C ARG A 92 -5.61 -27.11 -10.92
N GLU A 93 -4.42 -27.63 -11.22
CA GLU A 93 -4.00 -28.95 -10.76
C GLU A 93 -3.80 -28.97 -9.23
N ARG A 94 -3.20 -27.91 -8.66
CA ARG A 94 -2.92 -27.76 -7.22
C ARG A 94 -4.16 -27.52 -6.38
N THR A 95 -5.18 -26.88 -6.93
CA THR A 95 -6.50 -26.84 -6.30
C THR A 95 -7.20 -28.19 -6.41
N ALA A 96 -6.65 -29.17 -7.14
CA ALA A 96 -7.21 -30.50 -7.37
C ALA A 96 -8.67 -30.42 -7.87
N CYS A 97 -8.99 -29.39 -8.66
CA CYS A 97 -10.35 -29.04 -9.06
C CYS A 97 -11.34 -28.86 -7.89
N ARG A 98 -10.86 -28.72 -6.65
CA ARG A 98 -11.70 -28.36 -5.51
C ARG A 98 -12.08 -26.88 -5.63
N PRO A 99 -13.28 -26.51 -5.15
CA PRO A 99 -13.66 -25.12 -5.12
C PRO A 99 -12.69 -24.33 -4.25
N VAL A 100 -12.21 -23.19 -4.77
CA VAL A 100 -11.55 -22.16 -3.97
C VAL A 100 -12.64 -21.45 -3.20
N ASP A 101 -12.56 -21.48 -1.86
CA ASP A 101 -13.58 -20.88 -1.00
C ASP A 101 -13.33 -19.39 -0.75
N GLU A 102 -12.06 -18.97 -0.79
CA GLU A 102 -11.62 -17.60 -0.51
C GLU A 102 -10.32 -17.30 -1.26
N VAL A 103 -10.22 -16.10 -1.84
CA VAL A 103 -8.99 -15.52 -2.37
C VAL A 103 -8.54 -14.40 -1.43
N PHE A 104 -7.34 -14.53 -0.88
CA PHE A 104 -6.70 -13.51 -0.04
C PHE A 104 -5.44 -13.01 -0.72
N ALA A 105 -5.30 -11.69 -0.89
CA ALA A 105 -4.13 -11.07 -1.50
C ALA A 105 -3.53 -10.01 -0.59
N LEU A 106 -2.21 -9.81 -0.66
CA LEU A 106 -1.53 -8.75 0.12
C LEU A 106 -1.83 -7.35 -0.40
N TRP A 107 -2.21 -7.22 -1.68
CA TRP A 107 -2.60 -5.96 -2.29
C TRP A 107 -3.87 -6.15 -3.14
N PRO A 108 -4.89 -5.28 -3.02
CA PRO A 108 -6.17 -5.42 -3.74
C PRO A 108 -6.04 -4.97 -5.22
N ASP A 109 -5.44 -5.81 -6.06
CA ASP A 109 -5.08 -5.45 -7.46
C ASP A 109 -6.02 -6.06 -8.50
N ALA A 110 -6.15 -5.42 -9.67
CA ALA A 110 -6.87 -5.98 -10.81
C ALA A 110 -6.28 -7.31 -11.29
N ALA A 111 -4.96 -7.50 -11.19
CA ALA A 111 -4.29 -8.77 -11.52
C ALA A 111 -4.76 -9.94 -10.63
N VAL A 112 -5.17 -9.67 -9.39
CA VAL A 112 -5.75 -10.70 -8.49
C VAL A 112 -7.12 -11.13 -9.01
N ALA A 113 -7.96 -10.17 -9.43
CA ALA A 113 -9.24 -10.48 -10.04
C ALA A 113 -9.08 -11.27 -11.35
N ALA A 114 -8.08 -10.93 -12.17
CA ALA A 114 -7.75 -11.67 -13.39
C ALA A 114 -7.36 -13.13 -13.11
N VAL A 115 -6.63 -13.40 -12.02
CA VAL A 115 -6.34 -14.78 -11.59
C VAL A 115 -7.62 -15.50 -11.17
N ALA A 116 -8.49 -14.86 -10.40
CA ALA A 116 -9.77 -15.45 -9.99
C ALA A 116 -10.66 -15.79 -11.20
N ASP A 117 -10.72 -14.92 -12.20
CA ASP A 117 -11.42 -15.17 -13.47
C ASP A 117 -10.78 -16.32 -14.25
N ALA A 118 -9.45 -16.34 -14.37
CA ALA A 118 -8.73 -17.40 -15.06
C ALA A 118 -8.92 -18.76 -14.38
N LEU A 119 -9.08 -18.80 -13.06
CA LEU A 119 -9.38 -20.03 -12.31
C LEU A 119 -10.88 -20.39 -12.28
N GLY A 120 -11.75 -19.51 -12.78
CA GLY A 120 -13.19 -19.72 -12.77
C GLY A 120 -13.82 -19.62 -11.37
N CYS A 121 -13.20 -18.86 -10.46
CA CYS A 121 -13.66 -18.68 -9.08
C CYS A 121 -13.83 -17.21 -8.67
N PRO A 122 -14.48 -16.33 -9.46
CA PRO A 122 -14.64 -14.92 -9.12
C PRO A 122 -15.41 -14.71 -7.80
N GLY A 123 -16.37 -15.60 -7.49
CA GLY A 123 -17.15 -15.53 -6.24
C GLY A 123 -16.35 -15.83 -4.96
N ALA A 124 -15.12 -16.34 -5.09
CA ALA A 124 -14.21 -16.53 -3.95
C ALA A 124 -13.44 -15.25 -3.59
N LEU A 125 -13.48 -14.23 -4.45
CA LEU A 125 -12.83 -12.93 -4.23
C LEU A 125 -13.90 -11.89 -3.88
N GLU A 126 -14.04 -11.57 -2.59
CA GLU A 126 -14.88 -10.46 -2.15
C GLU A 126 -14.44 -9.16 -2.86
N GLY A 127 -15.42 -8.38 -3.32
CA GLY A 127 -15.14 -7.17 -4.10
C GLY A 127 -14.60 -7.40 -5.51
N HIS A 128 -14.66 -8.62 -6.08
CA HIS A 128 -14.20 -8.92 -7.44
C HIS A 128 -14.63 -7.88 -8.49
N GLY A 129 -15.93 -7.54 -8.55
CA GLY A 129 -16.44 -6.56 -9.51
C GLY A 129 -15.86 -5.15 -9.35
N PHE A 130 -15.45 -4.78 -8.14
CA PHE A 130 -14.75 -3.52 -7.88
C PHE A 130 -13.27 -3.58 -8.29
N LEU A 131 -12.61 -4.71 -8.03
CA LEU A 131 -11.21 -4.93 -8.39
C LEU A 131 -10.97 -5.05 -9.89
N THR A 132 -11.91 -5.63 -10.65
CA THR A 132 -11.83 -5.66 -12.13
C THR A 132 -11.90 -4.26 -12.77
N GLN A 133 -12.35 -3.26 -12.03
CA GLN A 133 -12.37 -1.85 -12.45
C GLN A 133 -11.24 -1.03 -11.80
N SER A 134 -10.18 -1.72 -11.34
CA SER A 134 -9.03 -1.12 -10.64
C SER A 134 -9.42 -0.30 -9.40
N GLY A 135 -10.57 -0.61 -8.80
CA GLY A 135 -11.08 0.13 -7.65
C GLY A 135 -10.16 0.06 -6.42
N GLY A 136 -9.36 -1.00 -6.30
CA GLY A 136 -8.41 -1.17 -5.19
C GLY A 136 -7.37 -0.05 -5.09
N LEU A 137 -7.07 0.64 -6.20
CA LEU A 137 -6.19 1.82 -6.20
C LEU A 137 -6.69 2.93 -5.25
N LEU A 138 -8.02 3.04 -5.05
CA LEU A 138 -8.61 4.04 -4.15
C LEU A 138 -8.09 3.92 -2.72
N GLY A 139 -7.74 2.71 -2.27
CA GLY A 139 -7.17 2.46 -0.94
C GLY A 139 -5.80 3.10 -0.72
N SER A 140 -5.08 3.40 -1.80
CA SER A 140 -3.73 3.99 -1.80
C SER A 140 -3.71 5.47 -2.21
N SER A 141 -4.85 6.06 -2.58
CA SER A 141 -4.94 7.48 -2.95
C SER A 141 -5.11 8.38 -1.73
N LYS A 142 -4.14 9.26 -1.49
CA LYS A 142 -4.25 10.29 -0.44
C LYS A 142 -5.30 11.34 -0.76
N ALA A 143 -5.55 11.63 -2.03
CA ALA A 143 -6.61 12.54 -2.42
C ALA A 143 -8.00 11.97 -2.13
N VAL A 144 -8.21 10.67 -2.38
CA VAL A 144 -9.44 9.96 -2.01
C VAL A 144 -9.61 9.93 -0.50
N PHE A 145 -8.56 9.62 0.26
CA PHE A 145 -8.59 9.69 1.72
C PHE A 145 -9.06 11.06 2.23
N ARG A 146 -8.52 12.17 1.69
CA ARG A 146 -8.93 13.53 2.06
C ARG A 146 -10.43 13.75 1.84
N ALA A 147 -10.96 13.32 0.70
CA ALA A 147 -12.36 13.49 0.35
C ALA A 147 -13.27 12.63 1.26
N LEU A 148 -12.93 11.36 1.45
CA LEU A 148 -13.69 10.44 2.31
C LEU A 148 -13.67 10.90 3.77
N ALA A 149 -12.49 11.22 4.33
CA ALA A 149 -12.35 11.68 5.70
C ALA A 149 -13.17 12.96 5.96
N ALA A 150 -13.08 13.95 5.05
CA ALA A 150 -13.89 15.16 5.14
C ALA A 150 -15.40 14.85 5.04
N GLY A 151 -15.80 13.96 4.12
CA GLY A 151 -17.20 13.59 3.90
C GLY A 151 -17.85 12.88 5.09
N VAL A 152 -17.09 12.08 5.84
CA VAL A 152 -17.56 11.40 7.05
C VAL A 152 -17.32 12.21 8.33
N GLY A 153 -16.75 13.41 8.22
CA GLY A 153 -16.42 14.27 9.37
C GLY A 153 -15.27 13.75 10.25
N ALA A 154 -14.42 12.86 9.73
CA ALA A 154 -13.22 12.43 10.44
C ALA A 154 -12.22 13.59 10.55
N PRO A 155 -11.56 13.80 11.70
CA PRO A 155 -10.58 14.89 11.86
C PRO A 155 -9.44 14.80 10.85
N LEU A 156 -9.11 15.93 10.22
CA LEU A 156 -8.06 16.05 9.21
C LEU A 156 -7.25 17.34 9.42
N PRO A 157 -5.95 17.37 9.08
CA PRO A 157 -5.19 18.63 9.06
C PRO A 157 -5.77 19.62 8.06
N ASP A 158 -5.64 20.92 8.32
CA ASP A 158 -6.04 21.96 7.36
C ASP A 158 -5.27 21.79 6.05
N GLY A 159 -5.97 21.78 4.91
CA GLY A 159 -5.32 21.48 3.63
C GLY A 159 -6.28 21.35 2.46
N ALA A 160 -5.74 20.96 1.30
CA ALA A 160 -6.47 20.77 0.06
C ALA A 160 -5.77 19.74 -0.85
N VAL A 161 -6.53 19.20 -1.81
CA VAL A 161 -5.98 18.47 -2.96
C VAL A 161 -5.86 19.45 -4.13
N CYS A 162 -4.68 19.53 -4.72
CA CYS A 162 -4.33 20.50 -5.75
C CYS A 162 -3.94 19.78 -7.05
N ALA A 163 -4.62 20.14 -8.15
CA ALA A 163 -4.34 19.62 -9.48
C ALA A 163 -3.40 20.53 -10.30
N ASP A 164 -3.12 21.73 -9.80
CA ASP A 164 -2.29 22.72 -10.48
C ASP A 164 -1.45 23.54 -9.48
N ARG A 165 -0.34 24.07 -9.98
CA ARG A 165 0.63 24.86 -9.20
C ARG A 165 0.01 26.10 -8.56
N ARG A 166 -0.94 26.76 -9.23
CA ARG A 166 -1.56 28.00 -8.73
C ARG A 166 -2.33 27.71 -7.44
N ARG A 167 -3.20 26.69 -7.46
CA ARG A 167 -3.92 26.26 -6.26
C ARG A 167 -2.99 25.76 -5.16
N ALA A 168 -1.97 24.99 -5.52
CA ALA A 168 -0.97 24.54 -4.54
C ALA A 168 -0.28 25.73 -3.87
N GLN A 169 0.18 26.72 -4.64
CA GLN A 169 0.82 27.93 -4.13
C GLN A 169 -0.10 28.71 -3.18
N GLU A 170 -1.37 28.88 -3.53
CA GLU A 170 -2.36 29.56 -2.68
C GLU A 170 -2.50 28.86 -1.32
N HIS A 171 -2.66 27.53 -1.31
CA HIS A 171 -2.83 26.76 -0.07
C HIS A 171 -1.55 26.68 0.75
N VAL A 172 -0.39 26.49 0.12
CA VAL A 172 0.93 26.50 0.78
C VAL A 172 1.17 27.85 1.43
N ALA A 173 1.02 28.95 0.68
CA ALA A 173 1.26 30.29 1.18
C ALA A 173 0.33 30.61 2.36
N ARG A 174 -0.96 30.29 2.26
CA ARG A 174 -1.92 30.49 3.35
C ARG A 174 -1.49 29.78 4.65
N LEU A 175 -1.03 28.53 4.57
CA LEU A 175 -0.61 27.75 5.74
C LEU A 175 0.72 28.26 6.33
N LEU A 176 1.70 28.56 5.47
CA LEU A 176 2.99 29.11 5.89
C LEU A 176 2.86 30.52 6.49
N ASP A 177 2.03 31.39 5.90
CA ASP A 177 1.74 32.73 6.40
C ASP A 177 0.96 32.67 7.74
N GLY A 178 0.22 31.58 7.97
CA GLY A 178 -0.38 31.23 9.26
C GLY A 178 0.61 30.63 10.27
N GLY A 179 1.92 30.64 9.99
CA GLY A 179 2.97 30.18 10.89
C GLY A 179 3.12 28.67 11.01
N SER A 180 2.45 27.88 10.17
CA SER A 180 2.53 26.42 10.22
C SER A 180 3.42 25.87 9.10
N PRO A 181 4.29 24.87 9.36
CA PRO A 181 4.91 24.12 8.29
C PRO A 181 3.84 23.35 7.48
N VAL A 182 4.18 23.01 6.25
CA VAL A 182 3.30 22.35 5.29
C VAL A 182 3.95 21.04 4.86
N ILE A 183 3.17 19.99 4.64
CA ILE A 183 3.63 18.78 3.98
C ILE A 183 2.92 18.63 2.64
N LEU A 184 3.71 18.39 1.61
CA LEU A 184 3.24 18.01 0.28
C LEU A 184 3.34 16.50 0.14
N LYS A 185 2.32 15.87 -0.45
CA LYS A 185 2.30 14.42 -0.65
C LYS A 185 1.84 14.10 -2.07
N GLN A 186 2.59 13.24 -2.75
CA GLN A 186 2.12 12.59 -3.98
C GLN A 186 0.86 11.77 -3.67
N ASP A 187 -0.12 11.77 -4.57
CA ASP A 187 -1.40 11.05 -4.39
C ASP A 187 -1.15 9.58 -4.04
N TYR A 188 -0.40 8.88 -4.91
CA TYR A 188 -0.08 7.45 -4.78
C TYR A 188 1.33 7.15 -4.25
N GLY A 189 2.09 8.15 -3.80
CA GLY A 189 3.45 7.93 -3.30
C GLY A 189 3.48 6.97 -2.10
N SER A 190 4.35 5.96 -2.14
CA SER A 190 4.48 4.99 -1.04
C SER A 190 5.32 5.57 0.10
N GLY A 191 4.85 5.38 1.34
CA GLY A 191 5.58 5.79 2.55
C GLY A 191 5.93 7.28 2.63
N SER A 192 7.12 7.57 3.16
CA SER A 192 7.65 8.93 3.33
C SER A 192 8.31 9.49 2.07
N ASP A 193 8.69 8.63 1.13
CA ASP A 193 9.49 9.02 -0.02
C ASP A 193 8.70 9.89 -1.00
N GLY A 194 7.37 9.76 -1.02
CA GLY A 194 6.48 10.62 -1.80
C GLY A 194 6.15 11.97 -1.19
N ASN A 195 6.77 12.36 -0.06
CA ASN A 195 6.39 13.56 0.69
C ASN A 195 7.58 14.50 0.95
N GLU A 196 7.39 15.81 0.80
CA GLU A 196 8.35 16.85 1.23
C GLU A 196 7.68 17.84 2.19
N ILE A 197 8.43 18.29 3.20
CA ILE A 197 7.97 19.31 4.15
C ILE A 197 8.47 20.68 3.69
N LEU A 198 7.61 21.69 3.74
CA LEU A 198 7.93 23.09 3.50
C LEU A 198 7.80 23.86 4.81
N SER A 199 8.77 24.72 5.09
CA SER A 199 8.79 25.50 6.33
C SER A 199 9.37 26.89 6.10
N ARG A 200 8.99 27.86 6.93
CA ARG A 200 9.68 29.16 7.01
C ARG A 200 11.03 29.05 7.73
N THR A 201 11.21 28.01 8.55
CA THR A 201 12.41 27.78 9.39
C THR A 201 12.95 26.36 9.21
N GLY A 202 14.26 26.17 9.31
CA GLY A 202 14.90 24.85 9.12
C GLY A 202 14.72 23.84 10.26
N ALA A 203 14.20 24.25 11.43
CA ALA A 203 14.06 23.39 12.60
C ALA A 203 12.76 22.55 12.56
N VAL A 204 12.65 21.60 11.61
CA VAL A 204 11.51 20.68 11.52
C VAL A 204 12.01 19.24 11.37
N ASP A 205 11.56 18.37 12.28
CA ASP A 205 11.89 16.94 12.23
C ASP A 205 11.33 16.27 10.97
N LEU A 206 12.14 15.43 10.33
CA LEU A 206 11.76 14.63 9.15
C LEU A 206 10.94 13.40 9.53
N ARG A 207 9.74 13.58 10.07
CA ARG A 207 8.80 12.46 10.32
C ARG A 207 7.78 12.36 9.20
N GLY A 208 7.88 11.29 8.40
CA GLY A 208 6.93 10.98 7.34
C GLY A 208 7.19 11.71 6.01
N ALA A 209 8.37 12.27 5.81
CA ALA A 209 8.78 12.93 4.59
C ALA A 209 10.26 12.69 4.30
N ARG A 210 10.66 12.78 3.02
CA ARG A 210 12.04 12.57 2.57
C ARG A 210 12.96 13.75 2.82
N ASP A 211 12.42 14.97 2.84
CA ASP A 211 13.20 16.20 2.89
C ASP A 211 12.40 17.39 3.45
N VAL A 212 13.11 18.43 3.91
CA VAL A 212 12.56 19.71 4.38
C VAL A 212 13.14 20.84 3.53
N ARG A 213 12.25 21.69 3.00
CA ARG A 213 12.59 22.88 2.23
C ARG A 213 12.28 24.13 3.03
N VAL A 214 13.28 24.98 3.21
CA VAL A 214 13.11 26.30 3.84
C VAL A 214 12.75 27.32 2.77
N LEU A 215 11.53 27.85 2.82
CA LEU A 215 10.99 28.79 1.84
C LEU A 215 10.63 30.09 2.57
N PRO A 216 11.46 31.16 2.49
CA PRO A 216 11.28 32.35 3.32
C PRO A 216 10.04 33.19 2.94
N ASP A 217 9.65 33.21 1.67
CA ASP A 217 8.58 34.05 1.16
C ASP A 217 7.72 33.33 0.09
N ARG A 218 6.81 34.07 -0.55
CA ARG A 218 5.94 33.53 -1.61
C ARG A 218 6.68 33.30 -2.93
N THR A 219 7.72 34.07 -3.22
CA THR A 219 8.55 33.91 -4.42
C THR A 219 9.31 32.59 -4.39
N ALA A 220 9.88 32.26 -3.22
CA ALA A 220 10.53 30.97 -2.97
C ALA A 220 9.56 29.78 -3.14
N VAL A 221 8.31 29.92 -2.68
CA VAL A 221 7.27 28.91 -2.91
C VAL A 221 6.98 28.73 -4.39
N SER A 222 6.85 29.82 -5.15
CA SER A 222 6.62 29.75 -6.59
C SER A 222 7.78 29.08 -7.32
N ALA A 223 9.03 29.40 -6.97
CA ALA A 223 10.22 28.81 -7.57
C ALA A 223 10.31 27.30 -7.24
N TYR A 224 10.09 26.93 -5.98
CA TYR A 224 10.07 25.53 -5.55
C TYR A 224 9.00 24.72 -6.30
N LEU A 225 7.77 25.24 -6.39
CA LEU A 225 6.72 24.55 -7.13
C LEU A 225 7.05 24.48 -8.63
N ALA A 226 7.70 25.49 -9.21
CA ALA A 226 8.14 25.40 -10.60
C ALA A 226 9.15 24.27 -10.83
N GLU A 227 10.09 24.06 -9.90
CA GLU A 227 11.08 22.99 -9.96
C GLU A 227 10.49 21.61 -9.66
N ARG A 228 9.68 21.48 -8.60
CA ARG A 228 9.28 20.19 -8.04
C ARG A 228 7.94 19.66 -8.49
N TRP A 229 7.16 20.43 -9.25
CA TRP A 229 5.81 20.00 -9.64
C TRP A 229 5.79 18.70 -10.43
N ASP A 230 6.74 18.52 -11.35
CA ASP A 230 6.83 17.31 -12.17
C ASP A 230 6.98 16.06 -11.29
N TRP A 231 7.92 16.10 -10.34
CA TRP A 231 8.10 15.03 -9.36
C TRP A 231 6.87 14.85 -8.46
N LEU A 232 6.32 15.94 -7.90
CA LEU A 232 5.15 15.89 -7.01
C LEU A 232 3.89 15.31 -7.68
N THR A 233 3.81 15.37 -9.01
CA THR A 233 2.68 14.89 -9.81
C THR A 233 3.01 13.64 -10.62
N ALA A 234 4.18 13.02 -10.38
CA ALA A 234 4.66 11.86 -11.12
C ALA A 234 4.59 12.06 -12.66
N GLY A 235 5.09 13.21 -13.14
CA GLY A 235 5.05 13.60 -14.55
C GLY A 235 3.73 14.23 -14.99
N GLY A 236 3.00 14.89 -14.08
CA GLY A 236 1.68 15.46 -14.35
C GLY A 236 0.52 14.46 -14.35
N ARG A 237 0.76 13.20 -13.97
CA ARG A 237 -0.25 12.13 -13.89
C ARG A 237 -1.19 12.32 -12.71
N ASP A 238 -0.65 12.74 -11.58
CA ASP A 238 -1.35 12.75 -10.29
C ASP A 238 -1.54 14.14 -9.71
N ARG A 239 -2.42 14.24 -8.71
CA ARG A 239 -2.62 15.45 -7.90
C ARG A 239 -1.68 15.47 -6.71
N VAL A 240 -1.55 16.65 -6.07
CA VAL A 240 -0.75 16.84 -4.86
C VAL A 240 -1.66 17.14 -3.67
N VAL A 241 -1.47 16.43 -2.56
CA VAL A 241 -2.09 16.81 -1.27
C VAL A 241 -1.20 17.84 -0.60
N VAL A 242 -1.81 18.98 -0.23
CA VAL A 242 -1.19 20.07 0.54
C VAL A 242 -1.87 20.13 1.89
N GLU A 243 -1.16 19.93 2.99
CA GLU A 243 -1.77 20.05 4.32
C GLU A 243 -0.80 20.56 5.39
N ARG A 244 -1.35 21.06 6.49
CA ARG A 244 -0.58 21.48 7.66
C ARG A 244 0.24 20.31 8.19
N TYR A 245 1.53 20.53 8.36
CA TYR A 245 2.41 19.61 9.06
C TYR A 245 2.41 19.92 10.56
N HIS A 246 2.46 18.88 11.40
CA HIS A 246 2.45 18.99 12.85
C HIS A 246 3.75 18.39 13.44
N PRO A 247 4.80 19.20 13.63
CA PRO A 247 6.08 18.73 14.18
C PRO A 247 5.93 18.07 15.55
N GLY A 248 6.79 17.10 15.87
CA GLY A 248 6.80 16.42 17.17
C GLY A 248 5.65 15.42 17.40
N SER A 249 4.70 15.30 16.45
CA SER A 249 3.58 14.36 16.57
C SER A 249 4.04 12.90 16.65
N ARG A 250 3.25 12.09 17.37
CA ARG A 250 3.35 10.63 17.38
C ARG A 250 2.47 10.06 16.28
N ALA A 251 2.91 9.01 15.60
CA ALA A 251 2.18 8.38 14.52
C ALA A 251 1.50 7.10 15.01
N TYR A 252 0.18 7.01 14.83
CA TYR A 252 -0.62 5.84 15.19
C TYR A 252 -1.30 5.26 13.97
N PHE A 253 -1.72 4.01 14.08
CA PHE A 253 -2.54 3.34 13.08
C PHE A 253 -3.67 2.55 13.75
N ALA A 254 -4.78 2.40 13.03
CA ALA A 254 -5.83 1.45 13.32
C ALA A 254 -6.14 0.71 12.01
N GLU A 255 -6.01 -0.61 12.03
CA GLU A 255 -6.19 -1.49 10.88
C GLU A 255 -7.52 -2.20 10.96
N PHE A 256 -8.25 -2.23 9.85
CA PHE A 256 -9.58 -2.80 9.75
C PHE A 256 -9.60 -3.87 8.66
N TRP A 257 -10.39 -4.91 8.91
CA TRP A 257 -10.82 -5.87 7.91
C TRP A 257 -12.16 -5.40 7.35
N ILE A 258 -12.22 -5.20 6.05
CA ILE A 258 -13.44 -4.82 5.32
C ILE A 258 -13.85 -6.02 4.48
N SER A 259 -15.10 -6.43 4.64
CA SER A 259 -15.72 -7.57 3.95
C SER A 259 -17.16 -7.25 3.56
N ASP A 260 -17.80 -8.13 2.80
CA ASP A 260 -19.23 -8.01 2.49
C ASP A 260 -20.12 -7.96 3.75
N ALA A 261 -19.67 -8.59 4.85
CA ALA A 261 -20.34 -8.56 6.15
C ALA A 261 -20.15 -7.24 6.93
N GLY A 262 -19.28 -6.35 6.45
CA GLY A 262 -19.01 -5.05 7.06
C GLY A 262 -17.57 -4.85 7.50
N VAL A 263 -17.38 -3.98 8.49
CA VAL A 263 -16.06 -3.50 8.95
C VAL A 263 -15.76 -4.06 10.33
N ARG A 264 -14.60 -4.71 10.49
CA ARG A 264 -14.12 -5.28 11.75
C ARG A 264 -12.75 -4.70 12.11
N LEU A 265 -12.59 -4.22 13.34
CA LEU A 265 -11.29 -3.82 13.86
C LEU A 265 -10.33 -5.03 13.88
N GLY A 266 -9.18 -4.89 13.23
CA GLY A 266 -8.08 -5.85 13.29
C GLY A 266 -7.17 -5.56 14.48
N GLY A 267 -6.66 -4.33 14.57
CA GLY A 267 -5.76 -3.90 15.62
C GLY A 267 -5.40 -2.43 15.51
N HIS A 268 -4.59 -1.95 16.46
CA HIS A 268 -4.05 -0.60 16.44
C HIS A 268 -2.69 -0.56 17.11
N GLY A 269 -1.89 0.46 16.80
CA GLY A 269 -0.54 0.59 17.34
C GLY A 269 0.10 1.94 17.07
N GLU A 270 1.38 2.05 17.42
CA GLU A 270 2.18 3.25 17.24
C GLU A 270 3.40 2.93 16.37
N MET A 271 3.67 3.79 15.39
CA MET A 271 4.95 3.83 14.71
C MET A 271 5.87 4.79 15.47
N GLN A 272 6.86 4.24 16.18
CA GLN A 272 7.75 5.02 17.03
C GLN A 272 8.89 5.62 16.21
N TYR A 273 9.17 6.90 16.42
CA TYR A 273 10.32 7.57 15.84
C TYR A 273 11.43 7.69 16.89
N ARG A 274 12.49 6.87 16.77
CA ARG A 274 13.62 6.83 17.70
C ARG A 274 14.96 6.45 17.03
N PRO A 275 15.68 7.33 16.31
CA PRO A 275 15.30 8.56 15.60
C PRO A 275 14.68 8.30 14.21
N SER A 276 14.71 7.05 13.74
CA SER A 276 14.04 6.55 12.54
C SER A 276 12.72 5.83 12.90
N PRO A 277 11.78 5.63 11.94
CA PRO A 277 10.56 4.89 12.20
C PRO A 277 10.86 3.42 12.53
N THR A 278 10.36 2.97 13.67
CA THR A 278 10.38 1.58 14.14
C THR A 278 8.95 1.20 14.53
N PRO A 279 8.31 0.24 13.85
CA PRO A 279 6.94 -0.14 14.17
C PRO A 279 6.91 -0.89 15.50
N ARG A 280 5.91 -0.60 16.36
CA ARG A 280 5.59 -1.41 17.53
C ARG A 280 4.11 -1.73 17.54
N SER A 281 3.78 -3.01 17.36
CA SER A 281 2.44 -3.52 17.65
C SER A 281 2.29 -3.72 19.16
N CYS A 282 1.31 -3.06 19.76
CA CYS A 282 0.85 -3.19 21.15
C CYS A 282 -0.41 -2.32 21.25
N PRO A 283 -1.50 -2.70 21.96
CA PRO A 283 -2.16 -1.66 22.70
C PRO A 283 -1.10 -1.10 23.68
N PRO A 284 -0.79 0.21 23.68
CA PRO A 284 0.09 0.76 24.70
C PRO A 284 -0.52 0.41 26.06
N ARG A 285 0.28 -0.17 26.96
CA ARG A 285 -0.16 -0.33 28.35
C ARG A 285 -0.54 1.06 28.86
N THR A 286 -1.80 1.19 29.27
CA THR A 286 -2.33 2.36 29.98
C THR A 286 -1.55 2.60 31.26
#